data_AF-A0A2D7DX16-F1
#
_entry.id   AF-A0A2D7DX16-F1
#
_cell.length_a   1.000
_cell.length_b   1.000
_cell.length_c   1.000
_cell.angle_alpha   90.00
_cell.angle_beta   90.00
_cell.angle_gamma   90.00
#
_symmetry.space_group_name_H-M   'P 1'
#
loop_
_entity.id
_entity.type
_entity.pdbx_description
1 polymer ?
#
loop_
_entity_poly.entity_id
_entity_poly.type
_entity_poly.pdbx_seq_one_letter_code
_entity_poly.pdbx_strand_id
1 'polypeptide(L)' 'MIKSPCKDECQLDDDGKLCLGCFRYSDEISGWQTFSEKKKKFILNEIKLRKI' A
#
# COMPACT_ATOMS: atom_id res chain seq x y z
N MET A 1 5.12 -15.62 -1.66
CA MET A 1 4.65 -14.49 -2.49
C MET A 1 3.46 -13.88 -1.80
N ILE A 2 3.63 -12.66 -1.29
CA ILE A 2 2.56 -11.88 -0.67
C ILE A 2 1.77 -11.14 -1.75
N LYS A 3 0.45 -11.31 -1.74
CA LYS A 3 -0.46 -10.63 -2.68
C LYS A 3 -0.51 -9.13 -2.38
N SER A 4 -0.58 -8.33 -3.44
CA SER A 4 -0.82 -6.89 -3.33
C SER A 4 -2.22 -6.65 -2.75
N PRO A 5 -2.40 -5.71 -1.80
CA PRO A 5 -3.71 -5.30 -1.30
C PRO A 5 -4.43 -4.31 -2.23
N CYS A 6 -3.94 -4.14 -3.46
CA CYS A 6 -4.58 -3.29 -4.48
C CYS A 6 -5.98 -3.83 -4.80
N LYS A 7 -6.94 -2.92 -4.93
CA LYS A 7 -8.33 -3.22 -5.32
C LYS A 7 -8.66 -2.72 -6.73
N ASP A 8 -7.64 -2.35 -7.50
CA ASP A 8 -7.74 -1.72 -8.83
C ASP A 8 -8.55 -0.42 -8.89
N GLU A 9 -8.91 0.13 -7.73
CA GLU A 9 -9.48 1.45 -7.54
C GLU A 9 -8.39 2.37 -6.97
N CYS A 10 -7.63 3.00 -7.87
CA CYS A 10 -6.57 3.94 -7.48
C CYS A 10 -7.16 5.33 -7.30
N GLN A 11 -7.47 5.69 -6.06
CA GLN A 11 -7.84 7.04 -5.68
C GLN A 11 -6.80 7.54 -4.69
N LEU A 12 -6.03 8.56 -5.06
CA LEU A 12 -5.06 9.19 -4.15
C LEU A 12 -5.76 10.27 -3.31
N ASP A 13 -5.15 10.60 -2.17
CA ASP A 13 -5.48 11.80 -1.39
C ASP A 13 -5.12 13.09 -2.15
N ASP A 14 -5.51 14.25 -1.62
CA ASP A 14 -5.25 15.55 -2.24
C ASP A 14 -3.75 15.83 -2.45
N ASP A 15 -2.91 15.26 -1.59
CA ASP A 15 -1.45 15.32 -1.67
C ASP A 15 -0.84 14.35 -2.71
N GLY A 16 -1.62 13.41 -3.27
CA GLY A 16 -1.13 12.39 -4.19
C GLY A 16 -0.20 11.36 -3.54
N LYS A 17 -0.16 11.29 -2.20
CA LYS A 17 0.79 10.47 -1.43
C LYS A 17 0.16 9.16 -0.99
N LEU A 18 -1.12 9.14 -0.63
CA LEU A 18 -1.79 7.99 -0.05
C LEU A 18 -2.95 7.55 -0.94
N CYS A 19 -3.00 6.26 -1.30
CA CYS A 19 -4.14 5.68 -1.98
C CYS A 19 -5.28 5.40 -0.98
N LEU A 20 -6.41 6.09 -1.11
CA LEU A 20 -7.62 5.93 -0.30
C LEU A 20 -8.30 4.56 -0.49
N GLY A 21 -8.07 3.87 -1.62
CA GLY A 21 -8.65 2.55 -1.89
C GLY A 21 -7.91 1.39 -1.18
N CYS A 22 -6.57 1.43 -1.21
CA CYS A 22 -5.71 0.38 -0.66
C CYS A 22 -4.86 0.80 0.56
N PHE A 23 -4.96 2.06 0.99
CA PHE A 23 -4.27 2.70 2.14
C PHE A 23 -2.74 2.60 2.09
N ARG A 24 -2.19 2.55 0.88
CA ARG A 24 -0.74 2.51 0.62
C ARG A 24 -0.23 3.84 0.16
N TYR A 25 1.00 4.15 0.54
CA TYR A 25 1.70 5.28 -0.03
C TYR A 25 2.16 5.00 -1.46
N SER A 26 2.29 6.05 -2.28
CA SER A 26 2.77 5.97 -3.66
C SER A 26 4.13 5.27 -3.77
N ASP A 27 5.05 5.57 -2.85
CA ASP A 27 6.37 4.90 -2.74
C ASP A 27 6.25 3.41 -2.41
N GLU A 28 5.25 3.05 -1.59
CA GLU A 28 5.00 1.65 -1.29
C GLU A 28 4.49 0.93 -2.54
N ILE A 29 3.60 1.56 -3.32
CA ILE A 29 3.02 1.02 -4.55
C ILE A 29 4.11 0.78 -5.60
N SER A 30 4.93 1.80 -5.89
CA SER A 30 6.01 1.72 -6.88
C SER A 30 7.08 0.69 -6.49
N GLY A 31 7.42 0.61 -5.20
CA GLY A 31 8.40 -0.35 -4.67
C GLY A 31 7.88 -1.77 -4.44
N TRP A 32 6.59 -2.06 -4.65
CA TRP A 32 6.00 -3.32 -4.19
C TRP A 32 6.70 -4.57 -4.73
N GLN A 33 7.03 -4.58 -6.02
CA GLN A 33 7.64 -5.74 -6.67
C GLN A 33 9.06 -6.00 -6.17
N THR A 34 9.78 -4.95 -5.75
CA THR A 34 11.18 -5.03 -5.29
C THR A 34 11.29 -5.30 -3.78
N PHE A 35 10.21 -5.13 -3.02
CA PHE A 35 10.24 -5.36 -1.58
C PHE A 35 10.34 -6.85 -1.20
N SER A 36 11.12 -7.10 -0.16
CA SER A 36 11.20 -8.41 0.50
C SER A 36 9.87 -8.78 1.15
N GLU A 37 9.61 -10.07 1.33
CA GLU A 37 8.38 -10.55 1.96
C GLU A 37 8.22 -9.99 3.39
N LYS A 38 9.31 -9.72 4.11
CA LYS A 38 9.27 -9.05 5.43
C LYS A 38 8.72 -7.63 5.32
N LYS A 39 9.23 -6.84 4.36
CA LYS A 39 8.77 -5.46 4.14
C LYS A 39 7.33 -5.42 3.64
N LYS A 40 6.94 -6.36 2.77
CA LYS A 40 5.55 -6.53 2.34
C LYS A 40 4.60 -6.81 3.52
N LYS A 41 4.97 -7.72 4.44
CA LYS A 41 4.17 -7.98 5.66
C LYS A 41 4.06 -6.75 6.56
N PHE A 42 5.16 -6.02 6.72
CA PHE A 42 5.17 -4.79 7.51
C PHE A 42 4.18 -3.77 6.94
N ILE A 43 4.26 -3.47 5.64
CA ILE A 43 3.33 -2.56 4.95
C ILE A 43 1.88 -3.02 5.09
N LEU A 44 1.61 -4.33 4.96
CA LEU A 44 0.26 -4.86 5.15
C LEU A 44 -0.27 -4.69 6.58
N ASN A 45 0.58 -4.72 7.59
CA ASN A 45 0.18 -4.43 8.96
C ASN A 45 -0.06 -2.94 9.16
N GLU A 46 0.80 -2.08 8.62
CA GLU A 46 0.62 -0.62 8.65
C GLU A 46 -0.71 -0.20 8.00
N ILE A 47 -1.06 -0.77 6.85
CA ILE A 47 -2.35 -0.54 6.17
C ILE A 47 -3.53 -0.80 7.10
N LYS A 48 -3.47 -1.87 7.92
CA LYS A 48 -4.56 -2.19 8.86
C LYS A 48 -4.69 -1.14 9.96
N LEU A 49 -3.59 -0.51 10.35
CA LEU A 49 -3.58 0.58 11.35
C LEU A 49 -4.06 1.91 10.74
N ARG A 50 -3.80 2.13 9.45
CA ARG A 50 -4.24 3.32 8.69
C ARG A 50 -5.73 3.28 8.33
N LYS A 51 -6.30 2.08 8.25
CA LYS A 51 -7.72 1.89 7.95
C LYS A 51 -8.54 2.22 9.20
N ILE A 52 -9.01 3.47 9.27
CA ILE A 52 -9.96 3.99 10.27
C ILE A 52 -11.32 3.33 10.06
#